data_AF-A0A2T2V837-F1
#
_entry.id   AF-A0A2T2V837-F1
#
_cell.length_a   1.000
_cell.length_b   1.000
_cell.length_c   1.000
_cell.angle_alpha   90.00
_cell.angle_beta   90.00
_cell.angle_gamma   90.00
#
_symmetry.space_group_name_H-M   'P 1'
#
loop_
_entity.id
_entity.type
_entity.pdbx_description
1 polymer ?
#
loop_
_entity_poly.entity_id
_entity_poly.type
_entity_poly.pdbx_seq_one_letter_code
_entity_poly.pdbx_strand_id
1 'polypeptide(L)'
;MSFITTISSHLSGNTLQIRNADSQQIASIQEHQLINKKGETLYTIKGNIVFEGNTTDNDQIELLVKANNILEDSESRVFPRHMNEVKFTVRKGRIYYKKGLQIKDAGLIAEYLKMDDGNFALQDYKGNRLATIHGSSATSAQLMAVFYHVYKKQHLDQNVRRRIANVDKVKQDKKQDENGIIKPYWARGGQEWVWDGEVLKPRWGSSPGKRWEFDGRILKPVYSSDPHDEWVWDGEKLEPRWTNSDINTYIWEGDKLKPYWVSDSKREYELTGEFVKPLWGNRPEDEWILEGNIPKPVIAIVVLGIAGR
;
A
#
# COMPACT_ATOMS: atom_id res chain seq x y z
N MET A 1 70.62 9.53 -1.60
CA MET A 1 69.43 9.55 -0.72
C MET A 1 68.25 9.99 -1.56
N SER A 2 67.41 9.06 -2.01
CA SER A 2 66.19 9.38 -2.75
C SER A 2 65.02 9.45 -1.78
N PHE A 3 64.41 10.62 -1.65
CA PHE A 3 63.16 10.79 -0.91
C PHE A 3 62.00 10.34 -1.80
N ILE A 4 61.36 9.22 -1.44
CA ILE A 4 60.08 8.82 -2.02
C ILE A 4 59.00 9.62 -1.29
N THR A 5 58.49 10.65 -1.95
CA THR A 5 57.35 11.43 -1.48
C THR A 5 56.08 10.67 -1.81
N THR A 6 55.55 9.90 -0.86
CA THR A 6 54.24 9.26 -0.98
C THR A 6 53.16 10.33 -0.82
N ILE A 7 52.60 10.80 -1.93
CA ILE A 7 51.44 11.70 -1.93
C ILE A 7 50.21 10.87 -1.54
N SER A 8 49.84 10.89 -0.27
CA SER A 8 48.57 10.36 0.21
C SER A 8 47.46 11.36 -0.14
N SER A 9 46.85 11.20 -1.32
CA SER A 9 45.65 11.96 -1.68
C SER A 9 44.49 11.52 -0.80
N HIS A 10 44.21 12.30 0.25
CA HIS A 10 42.97 12.23 1.01
C HIS A 10 41.79 12.70 0.13
N LEU A 11 41.32 11.81 -0.74
CA LEU A 11 39.95 11.90 -1.24
C LEU A 11 39.04 11.50 -0.09
N SER A 12 38.52 12.50 0.64
CA SER A 12 37.50 12.35 1.67
C SER A 12 36.14 12.01 1.04
N GLY A 13 36.11 10.98 0.19
CA GLY A 13 34.89 10.45 -0.39
C GLY A 13 34.05 9.84 0.72
N ASN A 14 32.80 10.26 0.82
CA ASN A 14 31.88 9.78 1.85
C ASN A 14 31.62 8.28 1.62
N THR A 15 32.33 7.45 2.37
CA THR A 15 32.31 6.00 2.22
C THR A 15 31.24 5.44 3.13
N LEU A 16 30.25 4.74 2.57
CA LEU A 16 29.24 4.04 3.36
C LEU A 16 29.69 2.60 3.60
N GLN A 17 29.67 2.15 4.84
CA GLN A 17 30.00 0.76 5.19
C GLN A 17 28.73 -0.01 5.47
N ILE A 18 28.48 -1.10 4.74
CA ILE A 18 27.28 -1.92 4.91
C ILE A 18 27.67 -3.17 5.67
N ARG A 19 27.03 -3.41 6.81
CA ARG A 19 27.23 -4.57 7.68
C ARG A 19 25.96 -5.41 7.77
N ASN A 20 26.08 -6.72 7.94
CA ASN A 20 24.95 -7.60 8.23
C ASN A 20 24.54 -7.53 9.72
N ALA A 21 23.57 -8.35 10.12
CA ALA A 21 23.11 -8.46 11.51
C ALA A 21 24.24 -8.80 12.50
N ASP A 22 25.22 -9.60 12.08
CA ASP A 22 26.38 -10.02 12.88
C ASP A 22 27.51 -8.98 12.89
N SER A 23 27.24 -7.76 12.45
CA SER A 23 28.22 -6.67 12.32
C SER A 23 29.41 -6.96 11.40
N GLN A 24 29.34 -8.01 10.58
CA GLN A 24 30.32 -8.26 9.53
C GLN A 24 29.99 -7.31 8.37
N GLN A 25 31.00 -6.58 7.88
CA GLN A 25 30.87 -5.86 6.60
C GLN A 25 30.35 -6.84 5.54
N ILE A 26 29.59 -6.40 4.56
CA ILE A 26 29.13 -7.23 3.42
C ILE A 26 29.33 -6.51 2.09
N ALA A 27 29.30 -5.19 2.11
CA ALA A 27 29.59 -4.32 0.99
C ALA A 27 30.01 -2.93 1.51
N SER A 28 30.48 -2.07 0.62
CA SER A 28 30.70 -0.65 0.87
C SER A 28 30.26 0.16 -0.34
N ILE A 29 29.83 1.41 -0.13
CA ILE A 29 29.66 2.37 -1.22
C ILE A 29 30.84 3.32 -1.23
N GLN A 30 31.56 3.35 -2.35
CA GLN A 30 32.69 4.24 -2.61
C GLN A 30 32.53 4.78 -4.03
N GLU A 31 32.73 6.09 -4.22
CA GLU A 31 32.68 6.72 -5.56
C GLU A 31 31.43 6.35 -6.38
N HIS A 32 30.27 6.31 -5.72
CA HIS A 32 28.98 5.91 -6.31
C HIS A 32 28.89 4.44 -6.78
N GLN A 33 29.76 3.57 -6.30
CA GLN A 33 29.72 2.14 -6.59
C GLN A 33 29.44 1.34 -5.32
N LEU A 34 28.51 0.38 -5.38
CA LEU A 34 28.37 -0.64 -4.34
C LEU A 34 29.35 -1.77 -4.64
N ILE A 35 30.34 -1.94 -3.78
CA ILE A 35 31.45 -2.89 -3.95
C ILE A 35 31.35 -3.96 -2.86
N ASN A 36 31.52 -5.23 -3.22
CA ASN A 36 31.51 -6.32 -2.25
C ASN A 36 32.86 -6.48 -1.52
N LYS A 37 32.96 -7.41 -0.57
CA LYS A 37 34.21 -7.70 0.17
C LYS A 37 35.42 -8.06 -0.70
N LYS A 38 35.19 -8.59 -1.90
CA LYS A 38 36.25 -9.01 -2.82
C LYS A 38 36.76 -7.86 -3.69
N GLY A 39 36.17 -6.66 -3.57
CA GLY A 39 36.48 -5.53 -4.43
C GLY A 39 35.72 -5.54 -5.76
N GLU A 40 34.74 -6.44 -5.94
CA GLU A 40 33.94 -6.50 -7.16
C GLU A 40 32.79 -5.49 -7.07
N THR A 41 32.64 -4.64 -8.09
CA THR A 41 31.50 -3.73 -8.22
C THR A 41 30.22 -4.53 -8.48
N LEU A 42 29.31 -4.50 -7.51
CA LEU A 42 27.98 -5.08 -7.62
C LEU A 42 27.04 -4.18 -8.41
N TYR A 43 27.10 -2.87 -8.13
CA TYR A 43 26.29 -1.87 -8.81
C TYR A 43 27.04 -0.56 -8.97
N THR A 44 26.80 0.12 -10.09
CA THR A 44 27.15 1.53 -10.30
C THR A 44 25.91 2.39 -10.13
N ILE A 45 26.04 3.54 -9.46
CA ILE A 45 24.94 4.45 -9.16
C ILE A 45 25.20 5.78 -9.88
N LYS A 46 24.28 6.21 -10.74
CA LYS A 46 24.37 7.51 -11.43
C LYS A 46 23.06 8.26 -11.28
N GLY A 47 23.08 9.32 -10.48
CA GLY A 47 21.87 10.05 -10.10
C GLY A 47 20.88 9.15 -9.37
N ASN A 48 19.73 8.89 -9.99
CA ASN A 48 18.67 8.05 -9.44
C ASN A 48 18.57 6.66 -10.10
N ILE A 49 19.58 6.27 -10.88
CA ILE A 49 19.63 4.99 -11.59
C ILE A 49 20.71 4.10 -10.97
N VAL A 50 20.37 2.83 -10.78
CA VAL A 50 21.27 1.77 -10.32
C VAL A 50 21.50 0.80 -11.48
N PHE A 51 22.75 0.59 -11.85
CA PHE A 51 23.21 -0.29 -12.92
C PHE A 51 23.87 -1.54 -12.33
N GLU A 52 23.71 -2.70 -12.95
CA GLU A 52 24.42 -3.93 -12.57
C GLU A 52 25.89 -3.85 -12.99
N GLY A 53 26.79 -4.22 -12.07
CA GLY A 53 28.23 -4.24 -12.34
C GLY A 53 28.86 -2.85 -12.48
N ASN A 54 30.06 -2.81 -13.07
CA ASN A 54 30.84 -1.59 -13.30
C ASN A 54 30.53 -0.96 -14.67
N THR A 55 29.27 -0.57 -14.91
CA THR A 55 28.84 0.05 -16.17
C THR A 55 27.76 1.10 -15.94
N THR A 56 27.48 1.92 -16.96
CA THR A 56 26.32 2.81 -17.01
C THR A 56 25.48 2.60 -18.27
N ASP A 57 25.59 1.42 -18.89
CA ASP A 57 24.84 1.09 -20.10
C ASP A 57 23.36 0.86 -19.77
N ASN A 58 22.48 1.34 -20.66
CA ASN A 58 21.04 1.31 -20.43
C ASN A 58 20.46 -0.12 -20.34
N ASP A 59 21.11 -1.09 -20.97
CA ASP A 59 20.75 -2.51 -20.90
C ASP A 59 21.12 -3.13 -19.55
N GLN A 60 21.96 -2.47 -18.75
CA GLN A 60 22.35 -2.92 -17.41
C GLN A 60 21.61 -2.19 -16.29
N ILE A 61 20.57 -1.41 -16.60
CA ILE A 61 19.74 -0.76 -15.57
C ILE A 61 19.02 -1.83 -14.75
N GLU A 62 19.26 -1.82 -13.43
CA GLU A 62 18.56 -2.67 -12.48
C GLU A 62 17.37 -1.94 -11.86
N LEU A 63 17.59 -0.68 -11.45
CA LEU A 63 16.56 0.14 -10.82
C LEU A 63 16.59 1.57 -11.32
N LEU A 64 15.40 2.12 -11.56
CA LEU A 64 15.15 3.56 -11.64
C LEU A 64 14.36 3.99 -10.41
N VAL A 65 14.96 4.84 -9.57
CA VAL A 65 14.39 5.32 -8.33
C VAL A 65 13.72 6.68 -8.56
N LYS A 66 12.39 6.71 -8.67
CA LYS A 66 11.63 7.98 -8.72
C LYS A 66 11.27 8.42 -7.30
N ALA A 67 12.30 8.84 -6.56
CA ALA A 67 12.22 9.31 -5.18
C ALA A 67 13.28 10.38 -4.93
N ASN A 68 12.89 11.55 -4.40
CA ASN A 68 13.86 12.51 -3.89
C ASN A 68 14.46 11.98 -2.58
N ASN A 69 13.58 11.59 -1.65
CA ASN A 69 13.94 11.05 -0.35
C ASN A 69 13.00 9.91 0.02
N ILE A 70 13.52 8.67 0.05
CA ILE A 70 12.71 7.50 0.38
C ILE A 70 12.27 7.44 1.86
N LEU A 71 12.83 8.30 2.72
CA LEU A 71 12.49 8.36 4.15
C LEU A 71 11.33 9.32 4.46
N GLU A 72 10.87 10.10 3.48
CA GLU A 72 9.73 11.00 3.63
C GLU A 72 8.39 10.27 3.55
N ASP A 73 7.33 10.95 4.00
CA ASP A 73 5.96 10.41 3.94
C ASP A 73 5.36 10.36 2.54
N SER A 74 6.04 10.94 1.55
CA SER A 74 5.59 10.90 0.17
C SER A 74 5.77 9.48 -0.42
N GLU A 75 4.76 9.03 -1.16
CA GLU A 75 4.88 7.77 -1.90
C GLU A 75 5.87 7.94 -3.05
N SER A 76 6.87 7.07 -3.09
CA SER A 76 7.88 7.00 -4.13
C SER A 76 7.80 5.67 -4.88
N ARG A 77 8.24 5.66 -6.14
CA ARG A 77 8.14 4.48 -7.02
C ARG A 77 9.50 4.05 -7.54
N VAL A 78 9.74 2.75 -7.55
CA VAL A 78 10.98 2.16 -8.06
C VAL A 78 10.64 1.19 -9.19
N PHE A 79 11.26 1.41 -10.33
CA PHE A 79 11.01 0.67 -11.57
C PHE A 79 12.18 -0.25 -11.88
N PRO A 80 11.94 -1.44 -12.44
CA PRO A 80 12.99 -2.29 -12.99
C PRO A 80 13.43 -1.80 -14.38
N ARG A 81 14.44 -2.47 -14.95
CA ARG A 81 14.97 -2.27 -16.31
C ARG A 81 13.92 -1.91 -17.36
N HIS A 82 12.86 -2.71 -17.48
CA HIS A 82 11.89 -2.58 -18.56
C HIS A 82 10.87 -1.45 -18.34
N MET A 83 10.91 -0.72 -17.21
CA MET A 83 10.10 0.47 -16.87
C MET A 83 8.57 0.36 -17.02
N ASN A 84 8.03 -0.78 -17.45
CA ASN A 84 6.62 -0.95 -17.75
C ASN A 84 5.76 -1.07 -16.49
N GLU A 85 6.36 -1.53 -15.39
CA GLU A 85 5.66 -1.75 -14.12
C GLU A 85 6.50 -1.28 -12.93
N VAL A 86 5.82 -0.73 -11.93
CA VAL A 86 6.45 -0.40 -10.64
C VAL A 86 6.80 -1.71 -9.94
N LYS A 87 8.08 -1.91 -9.61
CA LYS A 87 8.55 -3.09 -8.88
C LYS A 87 8.39 -2.92 -7.38
N PHE A 88 8.74 -1.73 -6.88
CA PHE A 88 8.59 -1.38 -5.47
C PHE A 88 7.93 -0.03 -5.28
N THR A 89 7.14 0.08 -4.22
CA THR A 89 6.65 1.36 -3.69
C THR A 89 7.37 1.64 -2.38
N VAL A 90 7.75 2.88 -2.12
CA VAL A 90 8.46 3.27 -0.89
C VAL A 90 7.76 4.45 -0.23
N ARG A 91 7.59 4.40 1.10
CA ARG A 91 6.98 5.48 1.90
C ARG A 91 7.50 5.42 3.34
N LYS A 92 7.99 6.52 3.91
CA LYS A 92 8.59 6.58 5.26
C LYS A 92 9.66 5.49 5.49
N GLY A 93 10.51 5.25 4.50
CA GLY A 93 11.51 4.19 4.54
C GLY A 93 10.97 2.76 4.38
N ARG A 94 9.64 2.55 4.37
CA ARG A 94 9.00 1.24 4.20
C ARG A 94 8.90 0.89 2.73
N ILE A 95 9.38 -0.30 2.37
CA ILE A 95 9.49 -0.79 0.99
C ILE A 95 8.49 -1.92 0.78
N TYR A 96 7.62 -1.76 -0.21
CA TYR A 96 6.53 -2.68 -0.54
C TYR A 96 6.76 -3.35 -1.89
N TYR A 97 6.46 -4.64 -1.99
CA TYR A 97 6.42 -5.40 -3.26
C TYR A 97 5.09 -5.14 -3.96
N LYS A 98 5.09 -4.83 -5.26
CA LYS A 98 3.84 -4.51 -5.97
C LYS A 98 3.21 -5.71 -6.70
N LYS A 99 1.93 -5.96 -6.36
CA LYS A 99 0.76 -6.00 -7.26
C LYS A 99 -0.48 -5.67 -6.39
N GLY A 100 -1.19 -4.57 -6.67
CA GLY A 100 -2.41 -4.16 -5.95
C GLY A 100 -2.17 -3.55 -4.55
N LEU A 101 -2.45 -2.25 -4.43
CA LEU A 101 -2.45 -1.48 -3.18
C LEU A 101 -3.63 -1.91 -2.28
N GLN A 102 -3.63 -3.11 -1.70
CA GLN A 102 -4.77 -3.53 -0.86
C GLN A 102 -4.49 -4.45 0.31
N ILE A 103 -3.27 -4.94 0.49
CA ILE A 103 -3.00 -5.79 1.65
C ILE A 103 -2.22 -4.98 2.67
N LYS A 104 -2.94 -4.51 3.71
CA LYS A 104 -2.39 -4.06 4.99
C LYS A 104 -1.18 -4.95 5.34
N ASP A 105 0.00 -4.34 5.39
CA ASP A 105 1.32 -4.91 5.71
C ASP A 105 1.83 -6.16 4.96
N ALA A 106 1.00 -6.97 4.27
CA ALA A 106 1.50 -8.20 3.63
C ALA A 106 2.39 -7.93 2.40
N GLY A 107 2.33 -6.72 1.84
CA GLY A 107 3.26 -6.26 0.82
C GLY A 107 4.59 -5.74 1.37
N LEU A 108 4.70 -5.48 2.68
CA LEU A 108 5.90 -4.90 3.29
C LEU A 108 7.07 -5.89 3.22
N ILE A 109 8.13 -5.51 2.53
CA ILE A 109 9.34 -6.32 2.40
C ILE A 109 10.30 -5.99 3.53
N ALA A 110 10.60 -4.70 3.65
CA ALA A 110 11.66 -4.19 4.50
C ALA A 110 11.39 -2.72 4.86
N GLU A 111 12.08 -2.23 5.87
CA GLU A 111 11.97 -0.86 6.37
C GLU A 111 13.35 -0.28 6.68
N TYR A 112 13.57 0.96 6.27
CA TYR A 112 14.69 1.77 6.70
C TYR A 112 14.32 2.60 7.93
N LEU A 113 15.08 2.44 9.01
CA LEU A 113 15.04 3.33 10.17
C LEU A 113 16.31 4.17 10.22
N LYS A 114 16.18 5.47 10.42
CA LYS A 114 17.31 6.36 10.69
C LYS A 114 17.63 6.32 12.18
N MET A 115 18.89 6.06 12.52
CA MET A 115 19.37 5.97 13.89
C MET A 115 19.88 7.33 14.38
N ASP A 116 19.94 7.51 15.71
CA ASP A 116 20.35 8.79 16.34
C ASP A 116 21.79 9.20 16.01
N ASP A 117 22.66 8.21 15.76
CA ASP A 117 24.05 8.40 15.32
C ASP A 117 24.18 8.74 13.83
N GLY A 118 23.06 8.90 13.13
CA GLY A 118 22.98 9.19 11.70
C GLY A 118 23.07 7.96 10.79
N ASN A 119 23.32 6.77 11.33
CA ASN A 119 23.37 5.52 10.56
C ASN A 119 21.97 5.07 10.13
N PHE A 120 21.90 4.11 9.22
CA PHE A 120 20.64 3.52 8.76
C PHE A 120 20.55 2.05 9.10
N ALA A 121 19.35 1.66 9.50
CA ALA A 121 18.94 0.31 9.82
C ALA A 121 18.03 -0.22 8.71
N LEU A 122 18.42 -1.28 8.01
CA LEU A 122 17.50 -2.03 7.15
C LEU A 122 16.96 -3.23 7.92
N GLN A 123 15.65 -3.30 8.10
CA GLN A 123 14.97 -4.40 8.77
C GLN A 123 13.98 -5.09 7.84
N ASP A 124 13.69 -6.37 8.09
CA ASP A 124 12.58 -7.05 7.43
C ASP A 124 11.23 -6.62 8.02
N TYR A 125 10.15 -7.12 7.44
CA TYR A 125 8.79 -6.85 7.91
C TYR A 125 8.47 -7.31 9.35
N LYS A 126 9.32 -8.15 9.96
CA LYS A 126 9.19 -8.59 11.36
C LYS A 126 10.06 -7.76 12.30
N GLY A 127 10.81 -6.78 11.78
CA GLY A 127 11.76 -5.97 12.54
C GLY A 127 13.14 -6.62 12.71
N ASN A 128 13.39 -7.80 12.10
CA ASN A 128 14.71 -8.41 12.16
C ASN A 128 15.70 -7.57 11.37
N ARG A 129 16.88 -7.29 11.95
CA ARG A 129 17.91 -6.52 11.27
C ARG A 129 18.47 -7.31 10.09
N LEU A 130 18.41 -6.73 8.89
CA LEU A 130 18.99 -7.27 7.67
C LEU A 130 20.37 -6.69 7.40
N ALA A 131 20.50 -5.37 7.57
CA ALA A 131 21.77 -4.67 7.41
C ALA A 131 21.81 -3.36 8.22
N THR A 132 23.02 -2.89 8.52
CA THR A 132 23.29 -1.55 9.04
C THR A 132 24.21 -0.83 8.06
N ILE A 133 23.88 0.41 7.72
CA ILE A 133 24.66 1.27 6.83
C ILE A 133 25.26 2.37 7.68
N HIS A 134 26.59 2.35 7.81
CA HIS A 134 27.32 3.37 8.53
C HIS A 134 27.63 4.56 7.63
N GLY A 135 27.20 5.74 8.03
CA GLY A 135 27.36 7.00 7.32
C GLY A 135 26.11 7.86 7.43
N SER A 136 26.29 9.17 7.63
CA SER A 136 25.23 10.12 7.97
C SER A 136 24.44 10.64 6.76
N SER A 137 24.93 10.42 5.54
CA SER A 137 24.26 10.85 4.31
C SER A 137 24.33 9.77 3.24
N ALA A 138 23.18 9.17 2.95
CA ALA A 138 23.00 8.26 1.82
C ALA A 138 21.85 8.79 0.96
N THR A 139 22.03 8.77 -0.36
CA THR A 139 20.96 9.14 -1.30
C THR A 139 19.92 8.02 -1.39
N SER A 140 18.71 8.36 -1.86
CA SER A 140 17.67 7.38 -2.16
C SER A 140 18.16 6.24 -3.05
N ALA A 141 18.98 6.53 -4.07
CA ALA A 141 19.53 5.51 -4.97
C ALA A 141 20.56 4.60 -4.28
N GLN A 142 21.41 5.16 -3.42
CA GLN A 142 22.36 4.38 -2.61
C GLN A 142 21.64 3.43 -1.65
N LEU A 143 20.64 3.93 -0.92
CA LEU A 143 19.82 3.08 -0.04
C LEU A 143 19.10 1.99 -0.84
N MET A 144 18.46 2.34 -1.97
CA MET A 144 17.79 1.34 -2.79
C MET A 144 18.75 0.29 -3.39
N ALA A 145 19.98 0.66 -3.75
CA ALA A 145 20.98 -0.30 -4.20
C ALA A 145 21.36 -1.30 -3.09
N VAL A 146 21.53 -0.81 -1.85
CA VAL A 146 21.79 -1.68 -0.68
C VAL A 146 20.60 -2.60 -0.40
N PHE A 147 19.38 -2.05 -0.35
CA PHE A 147 18.17 -2.86 -0.19
C PHE A 147 18.09 -3.95 -1.26
N TYR A 148 18.31 -3.60 -2.52
CA TYR A 148 18.17 -4.53 -3.63
C TYR A 148 19.22 -5.65 -3.61
N HIS A 149 20.45 -5.33 -3.21
CA HIS A 149 21.47 -6.33 -2.96
C HIS A 149 21.03 -7.34 -1.90
N VAL A 150 20.57 -6.84 -0.74
CA VAL A 150 20.10 -7.67 0.37
C VAL A 150 18.88 -8.49 -0.03
N TYR A 151 17.95 -7.87 -0.76
CA TYR A 151 16.74 -8.49 -1.30
C TYR A 151 17.05 -9.70 -2.19
N LYS A 152 18.00 -9.55 -3.14
CA LYS A 152 18.45 -10.67 -4.00
C LYS A 152 19.15 -11.75 -3.17
N LYS A 153 20.08 -11.35 -2.29
CA LYS A 153 20.93 -12.28 -1.52
C LYS A 153 20.14 -13.13 -0.52
N GLN A 154 19.09 -12.58 0.10
CA GLN A 154 18.28 -13.28 1.09
C GLN A 154 16.98 -13.85 0.52
N HIS A 155 16.77 -13.79 -0.80
CA HIS A 155 15.56 -14.28 -1.46
C HIS A 155 14.27 -13.73 -0.82
N LEU A 156 14.26 -12.44 -0.47
CA LEU A 156 13.11 -11.82 0.20
C LEU A 156 11.86 -11.83 -0.68
N ASP A 157 12.05 -11.92 -2.01
CA ASP A 157 10.98 -12.10 -2.99
C ASP A 157 10.14 -13.34 -2.72
N GLN A 158 10.76 -14.47 -2.37
CA GLN A 158 10.07 -15.73 -2.11
C GLN A 158 9.21 -15.63 -0.85
N ASN A 159 9.74 -15.00 0.20
CA ASN A 159 9.02 -14.78 1.45
C ASN A 159 7.77 -13.92 1.21
N VAL A 160 7.93 -12.82 0.47
CA VAL A 160 6.82 -11.91 0.16
C VAL A 160 5.78 -12.62 -0.72
N ARG A 161 6.20 -13.34 -1.77
CA ARG A 161 5.30 -14.11 -2.64
C ARG A 161 4.51 -15.16 -1.88
N ARG A 162 5.15 -15.90 -0.97
CA ARG A 162 4.45 -16.88 -0.11
C ARG A 162 3.40 -16.22 0.78
N ARG A 163 3.71 -15.07 1.39
CA ARG A 163 2.75 -14.34 2.21
C ARG A 163 1.58 -13.80 1.39
N ILE A 164 1.84 -13.21 0.22
CA ILE A 164 0.79 -12.72 -0.68
C ILE A 164 -0.09 -13.90 -1.10
N ALA A 165 0.50 -15.01 -1.54
CA ALA A 165 -0.24 -16.22 -1.90
C ALA A 165 -1.04 -16.79 -0.71
N ASN A 166 -0.52 -16.71 0.52
CA ASN A 166 -1.25 -17.13 1.71
C ASN A 166 -2.41 -16.18 2.04
N VAL A 167 -2.26 -14.87 1.84
CA VAL A 167 -3.39 -13.94 1.98
C VAL A 167 -4.44 -14.21 0.92
N ASP A 168 -4.03 -14.46 -0.32
CA ASP A 168 -4.95 -14.77 -1.41
C ASP A 168 -5.67 -16.12 -1.17
N LYS A 169 -4.95 -17.13 -0.65
CA LYS A 169 -5.55 -18.40 -0.20
C LYS A 169 -6.50 -18.21 0.97
N VAL A 170 -6.10 -17.48 2.01
CA VAL A 170 -7.00 -17.18 3.14
C VAL A 170 -8.24 -16.41 2.67
N LYS A 171 -8.10 -15.49 1.71
CA LYS A 171 -9.25 -14.82 1.06
C LYS A 171 -10.13 -15.77 0.24
N GLN A 172 -9.54 -16.78 -0.42
CA GLN A 172 -10.27 -17.80 -1.18
C GLN A 172 -10.94 -18.83 -0.27
N ASP A 173 -10.30 -19.25 0.81
CA ASP A 173 -10.83 -20.21 1.78
C ASP A 173 -11.89 -19.54 2.69
N LYS A 174 -11.74 -18.25 2.99
CA LYS A 174 -12.78 -17.45 3.68
C LYS A 174 -13.98 -17.07 2.79
N LYS A 175 -13.88 -17.23 1.47
CA LYS A 175 -14.99 -16.95 0.54
C LYS A 175 -16.19 -17.88 0.76
N GLN A 176 -16.02 -18.96 1.52
CA GLN A 176 -17.11 -19.90 1.83
C GLN A 176 -17.84 -19.58 3.14
N ASP A 177 -17.23 -18.88 4.11
CA ASP A 177 -17.80 -18.73 5.48
C ASP A 177 -17.92 -17.29 6.03
N GLU A 178 -17.45 -16.23 5.34
CA GLU A 178 -17.54 -14.83 5.83
C GLU A 178 -18.19 -13.86 4.82
N ASN A 179 -19.23 -14.30 4.10
CA ASN A 179 -20.02 -13.38 3.29
C ASN A 179 -20.78 -12.41 4.21
N GLY A 180 -20.56 -11.11 4.03
CA GLY A 180 -21.36 -10.09 4.67
C GLY A 180 -22.75 -10.04 4.05
N ILE A 181 -23.81 -10.04 4.86
CA ILE A 181 -25.19 -9.90 4.36
C ILE A 181 -25.75 -8.58 4.88
N ILE A 182 -26.29 -7.76 3.97
CA ILE A 182 -27.11 -6.59 4.31
C ILE A 182 -28.52 -6.90 3.83
N LYS A 183 -29.48 -6.97 4.75
CA LYS A 183 -30.88 -7.26 4.40
C LYS A 183 -31.84 -6.35 5.15
N PRO A 184 -32.97 -5.94 4.55
CA PRO A 184 -33.99 -5.21 5.29
C PRO A 184 -34.50 -6.08 6.46
N TYR A 185 -34.74 -5.46 7.60
CA TYR A 185 -35.19 -6.16 8.80
C TYR A 185 -36.62 -6.72 8.60
N TRP A 186 -37.51 -5.95 7.95
CA TRP A 186 -38.93 -6.30 7.83
C TRP A 186 -39.40 -6.69 6.42
N ALA A 187 -38.56 -6.51 5.38
CA ALA A 187 -38.98 -6.82 4.02
C ALA A 187 -38.89 -8.32 3.73
N ARG A 188 -40.02 -8.93 3.34
CA ARG A 188 -40.07 -10.32 2.85
C ARG A 188 -39.59 -10.37 1.40
N GLY A 189 -38.28 -10.46 1.21
CA GLY A 189 -37.62 -10.71 -0.07
C GLY A 189 -37.51 -9.48 -0.98
N GLY A 190 -36.33 -9.30 -1.59
CA GLY A 190 -36.18 -8.43 -2.77
C GLY A 190 -34.94 -7.53 -2.80
N GLN A 191 -34.32 -7.20 -1.66
CA GLN A 191 -33.15 -6.31 -1.62
C GLN A 191 -32.11 -6.76 -0.60
N GLU A 192 -31.76 -8.05 -0.64
CA GLU A 192 -30.62 -8.55 0.11
C GLU A 192 -29.34 -8.35 -0.69
N TRP A 193 -28.28 -7.94 -0.01
CA TRP A 193 -26.96 -7.73 -0.59
C TRP A 193 -25.95 -8.66 0.06
N VAL A 194 -25.06 -9.19 -0.76
CA VAL A 194 -23.94 -10.02 -0.34
C VAL A 194 -22.64 -9.27 -0.61
N TRP A 195 -21.83 -9.11 0.42
CA TRP A 195 -20.48 -8.61 0.39
C TRP A 195 -19.51 -9.79 0.51
N ASP A 196 -18.75 -10.08 -0.55
CA ASP A 196 -17.82 -11.22 -0.57
C ASP A 196 -16.37 -10.84 -0.21
N GLY A 197 -16.18 -9.67 0.43
CA GLY A 197 -14.88 -9.13 0.80
C GLY A 197 -14.23 -8.24 -0.26
N GLU A 198 -14.77 -8.23 -1.48
CA GLU A 198 -14.29 -7.42 -2.61
C GLU A 198 -15.46 -6.84 -3.42
N VAL A 199 -16.51 -7.62 -3.62
CA VAL A 199 -17.68 -7.27 -4.41
C VAL A 199 -18.96 -7.32 -3.58
N LEU A 200 -19.72 -6.23 -3.65
CA LEU A 200 -21.10 -6.12 -3.21
C LEU A 200 -22.02 -6.45 -4.37
N LYS A 201 -22.99 -7.35 -4.18
CA LYS A 201 -23.95 -7.73 -5.21
C LYS A 201 -25.31 -8.06 -4.61
N PRO A 202 -26.41 -7.90 -5.37
CA PRO A 202 -27.70 -8.44 -4.95
C PRO A 202 -27.57 -9.96 -4.72
N ARG A 203 -28.11 -10.44 -3.60
CA ARG A 203 -28.21 -11.87 -3.30
C ARG A 203 -29.12 -12.58 -4.29
N TRP A 204 -30.19 -11.89 -4.68
CA TRP A 204 -31.25 -12.40 -5.52
C TRP A 204 -31.28 -11.64 -6.85
N GLY A 205 -31.52 -12.38 -7.93
CA GLY A 205 -31.55 -11.83 -9.29
C GLY A 205 -30.17 -11.74 -9.94
N SER A 206 -30.15 -11.77 -11.27
CA SER A 206 -28.94 -11.80 -12.08
C SER A 206 -28.59 -10.45 -12.69
N SER A 207 -28.85 -9.33 -12.00
CA SER A 207 -28.58 -7.99 -12.53
C SER A 207 -27.10 -7.64 -12.39
N PRO A 208 -26.26 -7.81 -13.44
CA PRO A 208 -24.82 -7.61 -13.30
C PRO A 208 -24.51 -6.14 -13.02
N GLY A 209 -25.29 -5.21 -13.60
CA GLY A 209 -25.12 -3.76 -13.41
C GLY A 209 -25.27 -3.25 -11.98
N LYS A 210 -25.76 -4.06 -11.04
CA LYS A 210 -25.88 -3.70 -9.62
C LYS A 210 -24.70 -4.15 -8.76
N ARG A 211 -23.61 -4.62 -9.37
CA ARG A 211 -22.41 -5.03 -8.63
C ARG A 211 -21.49 -3.85 -8.38
N TRP A 212 -20.96 -3.77 -7.18
CA TRP A 212 -20.00 -2.74 -6.77
C TRP A 212 -18.75 -3.41 -6.24
N GLU A 213 -17.59 -2.92 -6.62
CA GLU A 213 -16.32 -3.32 -6.02
C GLU A 213 -15.86 -2.26 -5.03
N PHE A 214 -15.29 -2.69 -3.92
CA PHE A 214 -14.65 -1.79 -2.96
C PHE A 214 -13.19 -2.15 -2.76
N ASP A 215 -12.34 -1.17 -3.01
CA ASP A 215 -10.90 -1.36 -3.05
C ASP A 215 -10.21 -0.98 -1.72
N GLY A 216 -11.00 -0.66 -0.68
CA GLY A 216 -10.55 -0.09 0.59
C GLY A 216 -10.55 1.45 0.61
N ARG A 217 -10.59 2.08 -0.57
CA ARG A 217 -10.69 3.53 -0.75
C ARG A 217 -11.75 3.93 -1.79
N ILE A 218 -11.90 3.18 -2.87
CA ILE A 218 -12.78 3.50 -3.99
C ILE A 218 -13.89 2.45 -4.06
N LEU A 219 -15.12 2.94 -4.09
CA LEU A 219 -16.33 2.19 -4.41
C LEU A 219 -16.71 2.50 -5.86
N LYS A 220 -16.89 1.48 -6.69
CA LYS A 220 -17.34 1.70 -8.07
C LYS A 220 -18.21 0.58 -8.61
N PRO A 221 -19.15 0.86 -9.52
CA PRO A 221 -19.88 -0.20 -10.19
C PRO A 221 -18.93 -1.03 -11.05
N VAL A 222 -19.08 -2.36 -10.99
CA VAL A 222 -18.22 -3.31 -11.74
C VAL A 222 -18.41 -3.16 -13.25
N TYR A 223 -19.60 -2.76 -13.70
CA TYR A 223 -19.96 -2.68 -15.11
C TYR A 223 -20.28 -1.26 -15.60
N SER A 224 -20.00 -0.23 -14.80
CA SER A 224 -20.05 1.15 -15.29
C SER A 224 -18.66 1.58 -15.75
N SER A 225 -18.61 2.21 -16.91
CA SER A 225 -17.41 2.92 -17.38
C SER A 225 -17.46 4.41 -17.05
N ASP A 226 -18.54 4.91 -16.45
CA ASP A 226 -18.66 6.32 -16.09
C ASP A 226 -17.90 6.57 -14.78
N PRO A 227 -16.81 7.36 -14.82
CA PRO A 227 -16.08 7.70 -13.61
C PRO A 227 -16.96 8.42 -12.57
N HIS A 228 -18.04 9.12 -12.97
CA HIS A 228 -18.91 9.84 -12.04
C HIS A 228 -19.71 8.94 -11.10
N ASP A 229 -19.81 7.64 -11.39
CA ASP A 229 -20.43 6.66 -10.51
C ASP A 229 -19.50 6.19 -9.39
N GLU A 230 -18.22 6.59 -9.41
CA GLU A 230 -17.24 6.20 -8.41
C GLU A 230 -17.35 7.07 -7.15
N TRP A 231 -17.14 6.44 -5.99
CA TRP A 231 -17.14 7.08 -4.68
C TRP A 231 -15.81 6.84 -3.98
N VAL A 232 -15.36 7.82 -3.19
CA VAL A 232 -14.11 7.76 -2.42
C VAL A 232 -14.44 7.75 -0.94
N TRP A 233 -13.75 6.87 -0.23
CA TRP A 233 -13.73 6.71 1.22
C TRP A 233 -12.34 7.09 1.75
N ASP A 234 -12.27 8.05 2.66
CA ASP A 234 -11.00 8.50 3.26
C ASP A 234 -10.72 7.94 4.67
N GLY A 235 -11.66 7.17 5.22
CA GLY A 235 -11.60 6.65 6.59
C GLY A 235 -12.74 7.17 7.46
N GLU A 236 -13.36 8.30 7.09
CA GLU A 236 -14.47 8.92 7.82
C GLU A 236 -15.59 9.42 6.88
N LYS A 237 -15.19 9.93 5.71
CA LYS A 237 -16.06 10.59 4.74
C LYS A 237 -16.18 9.78 3.45
N LEU A 238 -17.40 9.71 2.92
CA LEU A 238 -17.80 9.07 1.67
C LEU A 238 -18.35 10.12 0.71
N GLU A 239 -17.71 10.30 -0.45
CA GLU A 239 -18.11 11.32 -1.43
C GLU A 239 -17.96 10.86 -2.89
N PRO A 240 -18.73 11.42 -3.84
CA PRO A 240 -18.53 11.15 -5.26
C PRO A 240 -17.13 11.59 -5.69
N ARG A 241 -16.41 10.74 -6.41
CA ARG A 241 -15.00 10.97 -6.74
C ARG A 241 -14.76 12.20 -7.61
N TRP A 242 -15.68 12.48 -8.53
CA TRP A 242 -15.50 13.50 -9.57
C TRP A 242 -16.48 14.67 -9.45
N THR A 243 -17.11 14.83 -8.29
CA THR A 243 -18.03 15.95 -8.06
C THR A 243 -17.43 16.89 -7.02
N ASN A 244 -17.30 18.17 -7.36
CA ASN A 244 -16.86 19.22 -6.42
C ASN A 244 -18.01 19.72 -5.52
N SER A 245 -19.10 18.94 -5.41
CA SER A 245 -20.29 19.31 -4.67
C SER A 245 -20.43 18.43 -3.44
N ASP A 246 -20.40 19.11 -2.32
CA ASP A 246 -20.59 18.62 -0.97
C ASP A 246 -22.00 18.05 -0.68
N ILE A 247 -22.95 18.25 -1.60
CA ILE A 247 -24.37 17.89 -1.43
C ILE A 247 -24.58 16.37 -1.32
N ASN A 248 -23.70 15.57 -1.92
CA ASN A 248 -23.77 14.11 -1.88
C ASN A 248 -22.67 13.49 -1.01
N THR A 249 -22.12 14.27 -0.08
CA THR A 249 -21.08 13.80 0.83
C THR A 249 -21.67 13.34 2.16
N TYR A 250 -21.24 12.17 2.62
CA TYR A 250 -21.69 11.58 3.88
C TYR A 250 -20.51 11.30 4.79
N ILE A 251 -20.74 11.36 6.09
CA ILE A 251 -19.70 11.14 7.11
C ILE A 251 -20.18 10.12 8.13
N TRP A 252 -19.27 9.26 8.58
CA TRP A 252 -19.45 8.41 9.74
C TRP A 252 -18.82 9.06 10.97
N GLU A 253 -19.63 9.64 11.83
CA GLU A 253 -19.19 10.13 13.15
C GLU A 253 -19.40 9.02 14.19
N GLY A 254 -18.34 8.24 14.42
CA GLY A 254 -18.47 6.99 15.16
C GLY A 254 -19.42 6.06 14.42
N ASP A 255 -20.56 5.73 15.01
CA ASP A 255 -21.55 4.82 14.44
C ASP A 255 -22.75 5.54 13.81
N LYS A 256 -22.67 6.86 13.62
CA LYS A 256 -23.72 7.65 12.96
C LYS A 256 -23.30 8.04 11.55
N LEU A 257 -24.10 7.63 10.57
CA LEU A 257 -24.00 8.07 9.18
C LEU A 257 -24.90 9.28 8.99
N LYS A 258 -24.37 10.40 8.50
CA LYS A 258 -25.17 11.58 8.18
C LYS A 258 -24.62 12.32 6.97
N PRO A 259 -25.43 13.16 6.29
CA PRO A 259 -24.89 14.04 5.28
C PRO A 259 -23.94 15.06 5.93
N TYR A 260 -22.86 15.40 5.24
CA TYR A 260 -21.79 16.23 5.81
C TYR A 260 -22.21 17.70 5.99
N TRP A 261 -22.94 18.27 5.02
CA TRP A 261 -23.31 19.69 5.02
C TRP A 261 -24.80 19.97 5.14
N VAL A 262 -25.65 19.04 4.73
CA VAL A 262 -27.10 19.24 4.68
C VAL A 262 -27.73 18.47 5.83
N SER A 263 -28.48 19.15 6.69
CA SER A 263 -29.37 18.43 7.60
C SER A 263 -30.52 17.84 6.80
N ASP A 264 -30.41 16.54 6.49
CA ASP A 264 -31.48 15.75 5.91
C ASP A 264 -31.73 14.55 6.83
N SER A 265 -32.66 14.74 7.76
CA SER A 265 -33.01 13.73 8.77
C SER A 265 -33.46 12.40 8.16
N LYS A 266 -33.88 12.37 6.89
CA LYS A 266 -34.26 11.13 6.19
C LYS A 266 -33.07 10.31 5.69
N ARG A 267 -31.85 10.86 5.75
CA ARG A 267 -30.61 10.20 5.31
C ARG A 267 -29.59 10.04 6.44
N GLU A 268 -30.07 10.15 7.67
CA GLU A 268 -29.28 9.93 8.86
C GLU A 268 -29.56 8.52 9.39
N TYR A 269 -28.52 7.76 9.65
CA TYR A 269 -28.60 6.39 10.15
C TYR A 269 -27.67 6.18 11.34
N GLU A 270 -28.03 5.25 12.21
CA GLU A 270 -27.19 4.80 13.32
C GLU A 270 -26.94 3.29 13.19
N LEU A 271 -25.68 2.91 13.32
CA LEU A 271 -25.22 1.54 13.40
C LEU A 271 -25.21 1.10 14.87
N THR A 272 -26.11 0.20 15.25
CA THR A 272 -26.25 -0.31 16.61
C THR A 272 -26.13 -1.82 16.60
N GLY A 273 -24.91 -2.31 16.88
CA GLY A 273 -24.59 -3.72 16.79
C GLY A 273 -24.72 -4.23 15.35
N GLU A 274 -25.64 -5.16 15.14
CA GLU A 274 -25.95 -5.74 13.82
C GLU A 274 -27.01 -4.94 13.04
N PHE A 275 -27.55 -3.85 13.60
CA PHE A 275 -28.62 -3.09 12.95
C PHE A 275 -28.12 -1.76 12.41
N VAL A 276 -28.64 -1.36 11.24
CA VAL A 276 -28.55 0.02 10.75
C VAL A 276 -29.97 0.57 10.68
N LYS A 277 -30.21 1.65 11.41
CA LYS A 277 -31.56 2.21 11.58
C LYS A 277 -31.58 3.68 11.20
N PRO A 278 -32.68 4.20 10.62
CA PRO A 278 -32.85 5.64 10.49
C PRO A 278 -32.74 6.30 11.86
N LEU A 279 -32.00 7.40 11.95
CA LEU A 279 -31.91 8.19 13.18
C LEU A 279 -33.23 8.90 13.50
N TRP A 280 -34.02 9.17 12.45
CA TRP A 280 -35.30 9.85 12.53
C TRP A 280 -36.40 9.08 11.80
N GLY A 281 -37.56 8.97 12.44
CA GLY A 281 -38.68 8.21 11.92
C GLY A 281 -38.56 6.73 12.28
N ASN A 282 -39.49 6.26 13.12
CA ASN A 282 -39.58 4.84 13.48
C ASN A 282 -40.33 4.09 12.40
N ARG A 283 -39.70 3.93 11.22
CA ARG A 283 -40.21 3.12 10.12
C ARG A 283 -39.42 1.83 10.08
N PRO A 284 -39.97 0.73 10.65
CA PRO A 284 -39.25 -0.53 10.69
C PRO A 284 -38.84 -1.02 9.30
N GLU A 285 -39.59 -0.66 8.25
CA GLU A 285 -39.26 -0.96 6.85
C GLU A 285 -37.93 -0.39 6.35
N ASP A 286 -37.40 0.66 6.99
CA ASP A 286 -36.15 1.32 6.63
C ASP A 286 -34.96 0.81 7.48
N GLU A 287 -35.19 -0.15 8.38
CA GLU A 287 -34.14 -0.81 9.17
C GLU A 287 -33.46 -1.93 8.38
N TRP A 288 -32.15 -2.06 8.56
CA TRP A 288 -31.32 -3.10 7.95
C TRP A 288 -30.63 -3.95 9.02
N ILE A 289 -30.47 -5.24 8.74
CA ILE A 289 -29.64 -6.18 9.50
C ILE A 289 -28.35 -6.43 8.71
N LEU A 290 -27.24 -6.43 9.44
CA LEU A 290 -25.90 -6.78 9.01
C LEU A 290 -25.50 -8.11 9.62
N GLU A 291 -25.09 -9.06 8.78
CA GLU A 291 -24.48 -10.31 9.20
C GLU A 291 -23.05 -10.33 8.66
N GLY A 292 -22.06 -10.65 9.50
CA GLY A 292 -20.65 -10.69 9.09
C GLY A 292 -19.96 -9.32 9.09
N ASN A 293 -18.72 -9.28 8.58
CA ASN A 293 -17.89 -8.09 8.60
C ASN A 293 -18.05 -7.29 7.30
N ILE A 294 -18.69 -6.12 7.39
CA ILE A 294 -18.99 -5.28 6.24
C ILE A 294 -18.41 -3.88 6.47
N PRO A 295 -17.59 -3.35 5.55
CA PRO A 295 -17.05 -2.00 5.68
C PRO A 295 -18.17 -0.93 5.73
N LYS A 296 -18.03 0.06 6.61
CA LYS A 296 -18.90 1.24 6.70
C LYS A 296 -19.25 1.90 5.35
N PRO A 297 -18.31 2.14 4.41
CA PRO A 297 -18.67 2.68 3.11
C PRO A 297 -19.54 1.74 2.26
N VAL A 298 -19.35 0.42 2.37
CA VAL A 298 -20.19 -0.59 1.70
C VAL A 298 -21.60 -0.61 2.29
N ILE A 299 -21.73 -0.51 3.61
CA ILE A 299 -23.03 -0.35 4.28
C ILE A 299 -23.73 0.92 3.79
N ALA A 300 -23.00 2.05 3.76
CA ALA A 300 -23.54 3.35 3.39
C ALA A 300 -24.17 3.36 2.00
N ILE A 301 -23.49 2.81 0.98
CA ILE A 301 -24.06 2.80 -0.38
C ILE A 301 -25.34 1.95 -0.51
N VAL A 302 -25.54 0.97 0.36
CA VAL A 302 -26.79 0.20 0.39
C VAL A 302 -27.91 0.98 1.07
N VAL A 303 -27.70 1.45 2.30
CA VAL A 303 -28.75 2.12 3.08
C VAL A 303 -29.13 3.49 2.51
N LEU A 304 -28.20 4.16 1.82
CA LEU A 304 -28.48 5.39 1.06
C LEU A 304 -29.12 5.13 -0.31
N GLY A 305 -29.28 3.86 -0.70
CA GLY A 305 -29.83 3.45 -1.99
C GLY A 305 -28.95 3.80 -3.19
N ILE A 306 -27.66 4.09 -2.99
CA ILE A 306 -26.72 4.39 -4.07
C ILE A 306 -26.48 3.13 -4.92
N ALA A 307 -26.31 1.97 -4.27
CA ALA A 307 -26.00 0.72 -4.95
C ALA A 307 -27.14 0.21 -5.84
N GLY A 308 -28.38 0.60 -5.55
CA GLY A 308 -29.60 0.11 -6.20
C GLY A 308 -30.14 1.00 -7.32
N ARG A 309 -29.55 2.18 -7.55
CA ARG A 309 -29.92 3.13 -8.61
C ARG A 309 -29.55 2.62 -10.01
#